data_AF-G1ADS7-F1
#
_entry.id   AF-G1ADS7-F1
#
_cell.length_a   1.000
_cell.length_b   1.000
_cell.length_c   1.000
_cell.angle_alpha   90.00
_cell.angle_beta   90.00
_cell.angle_gamma   90.00
#
_symmetry.space_group_name_H-M   'P 1'
#
loop_
_entity.id
_entity.type
_entity.pdbx_description
1 polymer ?
#
loop_
_entity_poly.entity_id
_entity_poly.type
_entity_poly.pdbx_seq_one_letter_code
_entity_poly.pdbx_strand_id
1 'polypeptide(L)'
;YTGNTWNATLCPDGKTCVKNCVVDGADYSGTYGITTSGNALTLKFKTKGQYSTNIGSRVYLMDAQDKNYLQFKMVNQEFAFDVDVSKLPCGMNGALYFSEMLPDGGGSKYSNAGAKYGMGYCDAQCPKDIKFANVEGWSGSDNDPNAGSGKYGTCCNKMDIWENCYTGNEWNSTVCSSNKACAEQCALDGADYSTYGATVSGNLKLNFITKGEYATNIGSRFYLMQDDTNYQMFKLAPDMEFTFDVDLSKLPCGLNGAPYFVSMDQDGGMKKYSGNKAGAKYGTGYCDAQCPRDLKFINGEQGNVEGWTASSNDPNAGVGQFGSCCAEMDI
;
A
#
# COMPACT_ATOMS: atom_id res chain seq x y z
N TYR A 1 -23.34 15.34 0.33
CA TYR A 1 -22.43 14.63 -0.59
C TYR A 1 -22.69 13.15 -0.37
N THR A 2 -22.93 12.37 -1.42
CA THR A 2 -23.29 10.94 -1.30
C THR A 2 -22.62 10.16 -2.44
N GLY A 3 -21.94 9.05 -2.08
CA GLY A 3 -21.05 8.36 -3.01
C GLY A 3 -19.97 9.33 -3.48
N ASN A 4 -19.93 9.61 -4.78
CA ASN A 4 -18.99 10.56 -5.39
C ASN A 4 -19.65 11.86 -5.91
N THR A 5 -20.89 12.19 -5.49
CA THR A 5 -21.66 13.32 -6.03
C THR A 5 -22.15 14.33 -4.99
N TRP A 6 -22.27 15.59 -5.41
CA TRP A 6 -22.91 16.67 -4.65
C TRP A 6 -24.42 16.73 -4.90
N ASN A 7 -25.18 17.06 -3.87
CA ASN A 7 -26.60 17.37 -4.05
C ASN A 7 -26.72 18.78 -4.64
N ALA A 8 -27.14 18.89 -5.89
CA ALA A 8 -27.19 20.16 -6.63
C ALA A 8 -28.18 21.19 -6.04
N THR A 9 -29.20 20.75 -5.29
CA THR A 9 -30.14 21.66 -4.62
C THR A 9 -29.53 22.31 -3.38
N LEU A 10 -28.80 21.54 -2.57
CA LEU A 10 -28.13 22.04 -1.37
C LEU A 10 -26.82 22.77 -1.69
N CYS A 11 -26.14 22.34 -2.75
CA CYS A 11 -24.83 22.82 -3.18
C CYS A 11 -24.84 23.26 -4.66
N PRO A 12 -25.59 24.31 -5.03
CA PRO A 12 -25.55 24.84 -6.39
C PRO A 12 -24.23 25.55 -6.71
N ASP A 13 -23.54 26.07 -5.68
CA ASP A 13 -22.24 26.72 -5.74
C ASP A 13 -21.49 26.53 -4.42
N GLY A 14 -20.17 26.80 -4.41
CA GLY A 14 -19.32 26.54 -3.26
C GLY A 14 -19.72 27.35 -2.01
N LYS A 15 -20.12 28.62 -2.19
CA LYS A 15 -20.48 29.51 -1.09
C LYS A 15 -21.80 29.11 -0.44
N THR A 16 -22.79 28.74 -1.25
CA THR A 16 -24.08 28.23 -0.79
C THR A 16 -23.92 26.87 -0.12
N CYS A 17 -23.10 25.98 -0.69
CA CYS A 17 -22.82 24.66 -0.14
C CYS A 17 -22.22 24.73 1.28
N VAL A 18 -21.22 25.58 1.48
CA VAL A 18 -20.59 25.80 2.80
C VAL A 18 -21.58 26.30 3.85
N LYS A 19 -22.57 27.12 3.46
CA LYS A 19 -23.60 27.61 4.39
C LYS A 19 -24.64 26.56 4.74
N ASN A 20 -24.99 25.71 3.77
CA ASN A 20 -26.08 24.74 3.91
C ASN A 20 -25.63 23.40 4.47
N CYS A 21 -24.32 23.12 4.45
CA CYS A 21 -23.76 21.83 4.82
C CYS A 21 -22.83 21.95 6.02
N VAL A 22 -22.74 20.86 6.78
CA VAL A 22 -21.83 20.71 7.91
C VAL A 22 -20.98 19.46 7.72
N VAL A 23 -19.83 19.44 8.38
CA VAL A 23 -19.10 18.20 8.65
C VAL A 23 -19.39 17.84 10.10
N ASP A 24 -19.74 16.58 10.33
CA ASP A 24 -20.14 16.07 11.64
C ASP A 24 -18.99 15.32 12.33
N GLY A 25 -19.21 14.89 13.57
CA GLY A 25 -18.28 14.07 14.31
C GLY A 25 -18.00 12.71 13.67
N ALA A 26 -16.91 12.08 14.10
CA ALA A 26 -16.46 10.79 13.59
C ALA A 26 -16.50 9.72 14.69
N ASP A 27 -17.13 8.57 14.40
CA ASP A 27 -16.92 7.34 15.15
C ASP A 27 -15.61 6.69 14.71
N TYR A 28 -14.52 7.12 15.35
CA TYR A 28 -13.15 6.71 15.02
C TYR A 28 -12.99 5.19 14.99
N SER A 29 -13.46 4.48 16.01
CA SER A 29 -13.22 3.04 16.12
C SER A 29 -14.18 2.22 15.26
N GLY A 30 -15.49 2.46 15.36
CA GLY A 30 -16.50 1.61 14.72
C GLY A 30 -16.63 1.87 13.23
N THR A 31 -16.49 3.12 12.78
CA THR A 31 -16.64 3.49 11.37
C THR A 31 -15.30 3.54 10.65
N TYR A 32 -14.27 4.13 11.27
CA TYR A 32 -12.98 4.37 10.60
C TYR A 32 -11.89 3.35 10.97
N GLY A 33 -12.07 2.56 12.03
CA GLY A 33 -11.06 1.59 12.49
C GLY A 33 -9.79 2.25 13.02
N ILE A 34 -9.92 3.45 13.57
CA ILE A 34 -8.86 4.23 14.20
C ILE A 34 -8.96 4.01 15.71
N THR A 35 -7.86 3.58 16.32
CA THR A 35 -7.77 3.39 17.77
C THR A 35 -6.47 3.93 18.32
N THR A 36 -6.49 4.40 19.56
CA THR A 36 -5.30 4.82 20.29
C THR A 36 -5.16 4.04 21.60
N SER A 37 -3.92 3.81 22.03
CA SER A 37 -3.60 3.23 23.34
C SER A 37 -2.28 3.80 23.83
N GLY A 38 -2.31 4.60 24.89
CA GLY A 38 -1.13 5.34 25.36
C GLY A 38 -0.59 6.27 24.27
N ASN A 39 0.64 6.02 23.82
CA ASN A 39 1.32 6.75 22.74
C ASN A 39 1.17 6.10 21.36
N ALA A 40 0.45 4.99 21.23
CA ALA A 40 0.27 4.27 19.98
C ALA A 40 -1.03 4.69 19.26
N LEU A 41 -0.93 4.85 17.94
CA LEU A 41 -2.04 5.04 17.00
C LEU A 41 -2.10 3.85 16.04
N THR A 42 -3.27 3.23 15.89
CA THR A 42 -3.50 2.16 14.91
C THR A 42 -4.54 2.60 13.90
N LEU A 43 -4.19 2.50 12.61
CA LEU A 43 -5.06 2.83 11.49
C LEU A 43 -5.36 1.57 10.69
N LYS A 44 -6.61 1.11 10.69
CA LYS A 44 -7.03 0.03 9.78
C LYS A 44 -7.25 0.57 8.39
N PHE A 45 -6.81 -0.18 7.38
CA PHE A 45 -7.07 0.18 5.99
C PHE A 45 -8.55 0.08 5.63
N LYS A 46 -9.21 -1.02 5.99
CA LYS A 46 -10.62 -1.28 5.65
C LYS A 46 -11.43 -1.57 6.90
N THR A 47 -12.52 -0.83 7.07
CA THR A 47 -13.44 -0.97 8.20
C THR A 47 -14.87 -1.11 7.66
N LYS A 48 -15.45 -2.29 7.84
CA LYS A 48 -16.82 -2.59 7.39
C LYS A 48 -17.80 -2.37 8.54
N GLY A 49 -18.61 -1.32 8.44
CA GLY A 49 -19.73 -1.06 9.34
C GLY A 49 -21.01 -1.73 8.87
N GLN A 50 -22.11 -1.49 9.58
CA GLN A 50 -23.43 -2.04 9.24
C GLN A 50 -23.97 -1.49 7.91
N TYR A 51 -23.68 -0.22 7.61
CA TYR A 51 -24.28 0.51 6.48
C TYR A 51 -23.26 1.00 5.44
N SER A 52 -21.97 0.91 5.75
CA SER A 52 -20.90 1.46 4.92
C SER A 52 -19.60 0.68 5.09
N THR A 53 -18.68 0.89 4.16
CA THR A 53 -17.29 0.42 4.26
C THR A 53 -16.40 1.64 4.13
N ASN A 54 -15.58 1.91 5.16
CA ASN A 54 -14.57 2.97 5.15
C ASN A 54 -13.22 2.42 4.70
N ILE A 55 -12.49 3.23 3.92
CA ILE A 55 -11.25 2.87 3.26
C ILE A 55 -10.23 3.96 3.49
N GLY A 56 -9.12 3.60 4.12
CA GLY A 56 -8.07 4.50 4.54
C GLY A 56 -8.52 5.47 5.63
N SER A 57 -7.57 6.31 6.04
CA SER A 57 -7.82 7.44 6.93
C SER A 57 -6.66 8.44 6.82
N ARG A 58 -6.96 9.71 7.10
CA ARG A 58 -5.96 10.75 7.32
C ARG A 58 -6.30 11.43 8.64
N VAL A 59 -5.33 11.50 9.55
CA VAL A 59 -5.50 12.08 10.88
C VAL A 59 -4.39 13.08 11.15
N TYR A 60 -4.67 14.02 12.05
CA TYR A 60 -3.76 15.08 12.45
C TYR A 60 -3.55 15.02 13.96
N LEU A 61 -2.33 15.32 14.43
CA LEU A 61 -2.12 15.53 15.86
C LEU A 61 -2.72 16.88 16.27
N MET A 62 -3.51 16.87 17.34
CA MET A 62 -4.13 18.05 17.92
C MET A 62 -3.30 18.58 19.09
N ASP A 63 -3.40 19.88 19.36
CA ASP A 63 -2.89 20.47 20.59
C ASP A 63 -3.63 19.93 21.82
N ALA A 64 -3.06 20.16 23.01
CA ALA A 64 -3.64 19.68 24.27
C ALA A 64 -5.00 20.33 24.61
N GLN A 65 -5.42 21.36 23.85
CA GLN A 65 -6.68 22.06 24.03
C GLN A 65 -7.75 21.59 23.03
N ASP A 66 -7.44 20.64 22.14
CA ASP A 66 -8.34 20.15 21.09
C ASP A 66 -8.90 21.28 20.21
N LYS A 67 -8.11 22.34 20.00
CA LYS A 67 -8.53 23.54 19.25
C LYS A 67 -7.76 23.74 17.97
N ASN A 68 -6.46 23.46 17.99
CA ASN A 68 -5.58 23.62 16.84
C ASN A 68 -4.82 22.32 16.57
N TYR A 69 -4.28 22.18 15.37
CA TYR A 69 -3.26 21.18 15.09
C TYR A 69 -1.99 21.46 15.89
N LEU A 70 -1.35 20.41 16.38
CA LEU A 70 -0.04 20.49 16.98
C LEU A 70 0.98 20.89 15.91
N GLN A 71 1.64 22.04 16.10
CA GLN A 71 2.59 22.60 15.15
C GLN A 71 4.03 22.20 15.50
N PHE A 72 4.82 21.86 14.49
CA PHE A 72 6.22 21.47 14.64
C PHE A 72 7.12 22.49 13.94
N LYS A 73 8.21 22.90 14.62
CA LYS A 73 9.25 23.76 14.05
C LYS A 73 10.52 22.94 13.87
N MET A 74 10.66 22.30 12.71
CA MET A 74 11.64 21.23 12.49
C MET A 74 13.07 21.69 12.16
N VAL A 75 13.31 23.00 11.99
CA VAL A 75 14.66 23.50 11.70
C VAL A 75 15.57 23.24 12.91
N ASN A 76 16.64 22.48 12.68
CA ASN A 76 17.60 22.04 13.71
C ASN A 76 16.96 21.24 14.86
N GLN A 77 15.91 20.47 14.57
CA GLN A 77 15.27 19.57 15.52
C GLN A 77 15.30 18.12 15.02
N GLU A 78 15.14 17.17 15.92
CA GLU A 78 14.98 15.75 15.62
C GLU A 78 13.52 15.34 15.82
N PHE A 79 13.02 14.46 14.95
CA PHE A 79 11.72 13.80 15.10
C PHE A 79 11.93 12.30 15.03
N ALA A 80 11.41 11.57 16.02
CA ALA A 80 11.51 10.12 16.11
C ALA A 80 10.14 9.52 16.38
N PHE A 81 9.88 8.36 15.79
CA PHE A 81 8.65 7.59 16.00
C PHE A 81 8.93 6.11 15.73
N ASP A 82 8.18 5.24 16.40
CA ASP A 82 8.16 3.81 16.12
C ASP A 82 7.02 3.50 15.14
N VAL A 83 7.26 2.59 14.21
CA VAL A 83 6.26 2.16 13.23
C VAL A 83 6.25 0.63 13.11
N ASP A 84 5.06 0.06 13.21
CA ASP A 84 4.82 -1.35 12.88
C ASP A 84 4.07 -1.41 11.55
N VAL A 85 4.79 -1.85 10.52
CA VAL A 85 4.26 -2.02 9.17
C VAL A 85 3.98 -3.48 8.84
N SER A 86 4.07 -4.40 9.79
CA SER A 86 4.04 -5.86 9.57
C SER A 86 2.74 -6.43 9.00
N LYS A 87 1.72 -5.57 8.85
CA LYS A 87 0.38 -5.88 8.35
C LYS A 87 -0.04 -4.91 7.25
N LEU A 88 0.92 -4.19 6.65
CA LEU A 88 0.68 -3.22 5.60
C LEU A 88 0.99 -3.89 4.24
N PRO A 89 -0.02 -4.41 3.53
CA PRO A 89 0.23 -5.22 2.34
C PRO A 89 0.84 -4.40 1.20
N CYS A 90 1.46 -5.06 0.24
CA CYS A 90 2.02 -4.39 -0.94
C CYS A 90 0.96 -3.55 -1.68
N GLY A 91 1.38 -2.41 -2.23
CA GLY A 91 0.48 -1.44 -2.87
C GLY A 91 -0.23 -0.50 -1.89
N MET A 92 -0.03 -0.69 -0.58
CA MET A 92 -0.48 0.24 0.46
C MET A 92 0.63 1.19 0.88
N ASN A 93 0.21 2.39 1.27
CA ASN A 93 1.07 3.41 1.80
C ASN A 93 0.57 3.82 3.18
N GLY A 94 1.29 3.40 4.21
CA GLY A 94 1.25 4.09 5.50
C GLY A 94 2.18 5.29 5.37
N ALA A 95 1.72 6.47 5.74
CA ALA A 95 2.52 7.67 5.59
C ALA A 95 2.50 8.51 6.86
N LEU A 96 3.68 9.02 7.22
CA LEU A 96 3.85 10.06 8.24
C LEU A 96 4.60 11.22 7.58
N TYR A 97 4.01 12.40 7.60
CA TYR A 97 4.57 13.59 6.95
C TYR A 97 4.10 14.86 7.63
N PHE A 98 4.85 15.94 7.42
CA PHE A 98 4.42 17.29 7.78
C PHE A 98 3.82 18.00 6.58
N SER A 99 2.77 18.77 6.83
CA SER A 99 2.15 19.67 5.85
C SER A 99 2.00 21.05 6.48
N GLU A 100 2.30 22.10 5.72
CA GLU A 100 2.24 23.50 6.18
C GLU A 100 0.78 24.03 6.22
N MET A 101 -0.06 23.35 6.99
CA MET A 101 -1.46 23.71 7.23
C MET A 101 -1.57 24.81 8.29
N LEU A 102 -2.62 25.63 8.20
CA LEU A 102 -2.94 26.61 9.25
C LEU A 102 -3.29 25.88 10.57
N PRO A 103 -2.82 26.36 11.73
CA PRO A 103 -3.04 25.68 13.01
C PRO A 103 -4.53 25.46 13.32
N ASP A 104 -5.39 26.41 12.97
CA ASP A 104 -6.83 26.35 13.22
C ASP A 104 -7.62 25.68 12.08
N GLY A 105 -6.94 25.03 11.13
CA GLY A 105 -7.56 24.45 9.93
C GLY A 105 -8.20 25.50 9.00
N GLY A 106 -7.82 26.77 9.16
CA GLY A 106 -8.40 27.89 8.45
C GLY A 106 -9.75 28.37 9.00
N GLY A 107 -10.15 27.93 10.19
CA GLY A 107 -11.42 28.31 10.83
C GLY A 107 -11.63 29.82 10.93
N SER A 108 -10.62 30.54 11.43
CA SER A 108 -10.67 32.00 11.56
C SER A 108 -10.73 32.72 10.20
N LYS A 109 -10.01 32.22 9.20
CA LYS A 109 -9.86 32.86 7.89
C LYS A 109 -11.04 32.58 6.97
N TYR A 110 -11.61 31.38 7.03
CA TYR A 110 -12.58 30.87 6.08
C TYR A 110 -13.95 30.54 6.70
N SER A 111 -14.13 30.80 8.00
CA SER A 111 -15.38 30.52 8.74
C SER A 111 -15.87 29.07 8.54
N ASN A 112 -14.92 28.13 8.51
CA ASN A 112 -15.19 26.70 8.36
C ASN A 112 -15.17 25.99 9.73
N ALA A 113 -15.37 24.68 9.73
CA ALA A 113 -15.39 23.88 10.95
C ALA A 113 -14.04 23.85 11.71
N GLY A 114 -12.94 24.22 11.05
CA GLY A 114 -11.60 24.35 11.64
C GLY A 114 -10.90 23.02 11.93
N ALA A 115 -9.78 23.11 12.65
CA ALA A 115 -8.88 21.98 12.92
C ALA A 115 -9.56 20.81 13.65
N LYS A 116 -10.51 21.11 14.54
CA LYS A 116 -11.28 20.10 15.28
C LYS A 116 -12.01 19.10 14.38
N TYR A 117 -12.32 19.49 13.14
CA TYR A 117 -12.99 18.66 12.14
C TYR A 117 -12.07 18.31 10.96
N GLY A 118 -10.75 18.41 11.12
CA GLY A 118 -9.78 17.99 10.10
C GLY A 118 -9.76 18.90 8.86
N MET A 119 -10.17 20.16 8.97
CA MET A 119 -10.22 21.11 7.84
C MET A 119 -8.84 21.66 7.45
N GLY A 120 -8.76 22.20 6.24
CA GLY A 120 -7.62 23.00 5.78
C GLY A 120 -6.44 22.18 5.26
N TYR A 121 -6.65 20.90 4.91
CA TYR A 121 -5.63 20.08 4.29
C TYR A 121 -5.11 20.70 3.00
N CYS A 122 -3.81 20.55 2.78
CA CYS A 122 -3.09 20.91 1.58
C CYS A 122 -1.82 20.06 1.51
N ASP A 123 -1.22 19.96 0.32
CA ASP A 123 0.11 19.41 0.15
C ASP A 123 0.76 19.89 -1.17
N ALA A 124 1.96 19.37 -1.47
CA ALA A 124 2.73 19.73 -2.66
C ALA A 124 2.10 19.25 -3.98
N GLN A 125 1.16 18.31 -3.96
CA GLN A 125 0.44 17.82 -5.13
C GLN A 125 -0.77 18.70 -5.50
N CYS A 126 -1.11 19.68 -4.64
CA CYS A 126 -2.28 20.56 -4.83
C CYS A 126 -3.60 19.78 -5.04
N PRO A 127 -3.96 18.84 -4.14
CA PRO A 127 -5.08 17.92 -4.30
C PRO A 127 -6.39 18.64 -4.59
N LYS A 128 -7.09 18.15 -5.62
CA LYS A 128 -8.37 18.69 -6.12
C LYS A 128 -9.59 17.89 -5.65
N ASP A 129 -9.37 16.80 -4.94
CA ASP A 129 -10.38 15.93 -4.35
C ASP A 129 -10.92 16.44 -3.00
N ILE A 130 -10.30 17.49 -2.44
CA ILE A 130 -10.75 18.13 -1.21
C ILE A 130 -12.14 18.76 -1.42
N LYS A 131 -13.11 18.29 -0.62
CA LYS A 131 -14.55 18.49 -0.85
C LYS A 131 -15.05 19.87 -0.42
N PHE A 132 -14.49 20.46 0.64
CA PHE A 132 -15.07 21.68 1.21
C PHE A 132 -15.02 22.85 0.22
N ALA A 133 -16.19 23.40 -0.11
CA ALA A 133 -16.40 24.47 -1.09
C ALA A 133 -16.01 24.16 -2.57
N ASN A 134 -15.76 22.90 -2.92
CA ASN A 134 -15.19 22.53 -4.23
C ASN A 134 -16.20 21.88 -5.20
N VAL A 135 -17.46 22.34 -5.18
CA VAL A 135 -18.54 21.77 -6.02
C VAL A 135 -18.45 22.20 -7.49
N GLU A 136 -17.83 23.34 -7.77
CA GLU A 136 -17.66 23.84 -9.14
C GLU A 136 -16.80 22.88 -9.96
N GLY A 137 -17.32 22.42 -11.10
CA GLY A 137 -16.60 21.51 -11.99
C GLY A 137 -16.33 20.13 -11.40
N TRP A 138 -17.06 19.72 -10.36
CA TRP A 138 -16.87 18.42 -9.73
C TRP A 138 -17.14 17.26 -10.70
N SER A 139 -16.15 16.40 -10.88
CA SER A 139 -16.27 15.11 -11.57
C SER A 139 -16.04 13.98 -10.59
N GLY A 140 -16.98 13.04 -10.49
CA GLY A 140 -16.79 11.80 -9.73
C GLY A 140 -15.67 10.96 -10.33
N SER A 141 -14.95 10.22 -9.50
CA SER A 141 -13.93 9.27 -9.96
C SER A 141 -14.59 8.03 -10.55
N ASP A 142 -14.02 7.50 -11.64
CA ASP A 142 -14.47 6.25 -12.26
C ASP A 142 -14.04 5.01 -11.46
N ASN A 143 -12.98 5.13 -10.66
CA ASN A 143 -12.36 4.02 -9.94
C ASN A 143 -12.45 4.16 -8.40
N ASP A 144 -13.03 5.26 -7.90
CA ASP A 144 -13.28 5.45 -6.47
C ASP A 144 -14.74 5.93 -6.26
N PRO A 145 -15.61 5.10 -5.66
CA PRO A 145 -17.02 5.44 -5.48
C PRO A 145 -17.26 6.56 -4.46
N ASN A 146 -16.25 7.01 -3.71
CA ASN A 146 -16.34 8.01 -2.65
C ASN A 146 -15.53 9.30 -2.92
N ALA A 147 -14.83 9.35 -4.06
CA ALA A 147 -13.94 10.45 -4.42
C ALA A 147 -14.28 11.05 -5.79
N GLY A 148 -13.65 12.17 -6.09
CA GLY A 148 -13.78 12.91 -7.33
C GLY A 148 -12.83 14.08 -7.31
N SER A 149 -12.96 15.01 -8.23
CA SER A 149 -12.14 16.21 -8.28
C SER A 149 -12.95 17.41 -8.70
N GLY A 150 -12.78 18.52 -7.98
CA GLY A 150 -13.36 19.81 -8.31
C GLY A 150 -12.38 20.71 -9.06
N LYS A 151 -12.82 21.95 -9.29
CA LYS A 151 -12.04 22.98 -9.96
C LYS A 151 -10.82 23.43 -9.16
N TYR A 152 -10.91 23.47 -7.83
CA TYR A 152 -9.89 24.03 -6.95
C TYR A 152 -8.98 22.96 -6.36
N GLY A 153 -7.69 23.26 -6.27
CA GLY A 153 -6.68 22.46 -5.55
C GLY A 153 -6.15 23.19 -4.32
N THR A 154 -5.64 22.45 -3.34
CA THR A 154 -5.15 22.99 -2.07
C THR A 154 -3.65 22.74 -1.90
N CYS A 155 -2.83 23.79 -2.06
CA CYS A 155 -1.38 23.67 -2.13
C CYS A 155 -0.68 24.18 -0.86
N CYS A 156 0.34 23.47 -0.39
CA CYS A 156 1.32 23.96 0.58
C CYS A 156 2.58 23.09 0.58
N ASN A 157 3.60 23.48 1.35
CA ASN A 157 4.81 22.67 1.49
C ASN A 157 4.50 21.35 2.23
N LYS A 158 5.11 20.26 1.77
CA LYS A 158 5.06 18.92 2.38
C LYS A 158 6.46 18.41 2.63
N MET A 159 6.70 17.84 3.80
CA MET A 159 7.92 17.10 4.13
C MET A 159 7.53 15.67 4.48
N ASP A 160 7.79 14.75 3.56
CA ASP A 160 7.56 13.32 3.75
C ASP A 160 8.62 12.73 4.68
N ILE A 161 8.20 12.31 5.88
CA ILE A 161 9.09 11.71 6.90
C ILE A 161 9.19 10.20 6.68
N TRP A 162 8.07 9.57 6.29
CA TRP A 162 8.00 8.14 6.01
C TRP A 162 6.90 7.82 5.00
N GLU A 163 7.25 7.09 3.93
CA GLU A 163 6.37 6.66 2.84
C GLU A 163 6.89 5.32 2.25
N ASN A 164 6.01 4.50 1.69
CA ASN A 164 6.44 3.30 0.95
C ASN A 164 7.14 3.69 -0.36
N CYS A 165 8.20 2.96 -0.72
CA CYS A 165 9.05 3.27 -1.88
C CYS A 165 8.44 2.95 -3.24
N TYR A 166 7.32 2.24 -3.28
CA TYR A 166 6.74 1.76 -4.52
C TYR A 166 5.21 1.82 -4.45
N THR A 167 4.61 2.64 -5.32
CA THR A 167 3.16 2.88 -5.36
C THR A 167 2.67 2.84 -6.79
N GLY A 168 1.60 2.09 -7.07
CA GLY A 168 0.95 2.12 -8.39
C GLY A 168 1.86 1.79 -9.59
N ASN A 169 2.87 0.93 -9.38
CA ASN A 169 3.93 0.57 -10.33
C ASN A 169 5.09 1.57 -10.47
N GLU A 170 5.09 2.64 -9.69
CA GLU A 170 6.10 3.68 -9.74
C GLU A 170 6.99 3.62 -8.49
N TRP A 171 8.31 3.67 -8.72
CA TRP A 171 9.29 3.83 -7.67
C TRP A 171 9.36 5.29 -7.23
N ASN A 172 9.40 5.54 -5.93
CA ASN A 172 9.67 6.87 -5.39
C ASN A 172 11.13 7.24 -5.69
N SER A 173 11.35 8.12 -6.67
CA SER A 173 12.68 8.49 -7.15
C SER A 173 13.54 9.26 -6.12
N THR A 174 12.91 9.82 -5.09
CA THR A 174 13.62 10.50 -4.00
C THR A 174 14.24 9.49 -3.03
N VAL A 175 13.54 8.39 -2.77
CA VAL A 175 14.02 7.29 -1.90
C VAL A 175 14.88 6.31 -2.71
N CYS A 176 14.36 5.83 -3.84
CA CYS A 176 15.00 4.89 -4.75
C CYS A 176 15.79 5.61 -5.86
N SER A 177 16.78 6.40 -5.47
CA SER A 177 17.69 7.07 -6.43
C SER A 177 18.66 6.12 -7.15
N SER A 178 18.85 4.92 -6.60
CA SER A 178 19.60 3.81 -7.16
C SER A 178 19.05 2.50 -6.60
N ASN A 179 19.41 1.36 -7.20
CA ASN A 179 18.94 0.09 -6.68
C ASN A 179 19.41 -0.19 -5.24
N LYS A 180 20.63 0.20 -4.90
CA LYS A 180 21.18 0.04 -3.56
C LYS A 180 20.43 0.90 -2.55
N ALA A 181 20.21 2.18 -2.86
CA ALA A 181 19.43 3.07 -2.00
C ALA A 181 18.02 2.51 -1.76
N CYS A 182 17.40 1.98 -2.80
CA CYS A 182 16.10 1.33 -2.71
C CYS A 182 16.12 0.08 -1.82
N ALA A 183 17.12 -0.80 -1.96
CA ALA A 183 17.24 -1.98 -1.10
C ALA A 183 17.48 -1.63 0.38
N GLU A 184 18.19 -0.53 0.66
CA GLU A 184 18.52 -0.09 2.02
C GLU A 184 17.39 0.69 2.70
N GLN A 185 16.62 1.48 1.95
CA GLN A 185 15.64 2.42 2.50
C GLN A 185 14.21 1.89 2.46
N CYS A 186 13.94 0.85 1.67
CA CYS A 186 12.61 0.31 1.49
C CYS A 186 12.35 -0.89 2.37
N ALA A 187 11.12 -0.96 2.90
CA ALA A 187 10.67 -2.10 3.66
C ALA A 187 9.99 -3.12 2.75
N LEU A 188 10.28 -4.41 2.97
CA LEU A 188 9.43 -5.50 2.53
C LEU A 188 8.47 -5.87 3.65
N ASP A 189 7.21 -6.11 3.29
CA ASP A 189 6.21 -6.63 4.21
C ASP A 189 5.46 -7.82 3.62
N GLY A 190 4.70 -8.51 4.48
CA GLY A 190 3.89 -9.66 4.16
C GLY A 190 2.65 -9.29 3.37
N ALA A 191 2.00 -10.33 2.87
CA ALA A 191 0.78 -10.22 2.09
C ALA A 191 -0.27 -11.17 2.63
N ASP A 192 -1.52 -10.70 2.68
CA ASP A 192 -2.66 -11.58 2.88
C ASP A 192 -2.84 -12.48 1.65
N TYR A 193 -2.80 -13.79 1.84
CA TYR A 193 -2.90 -14.77 0.75
C TYR A 193 -4.15 -14.59 -0.12
N SER A 194 -5.28 -14.21 0.50
CA SER A 194 -6.52 -13.95 -0.23
C SER A 194 -6.42 -12.78 -1.20
N THR A 195 -5.58 -11.79 -0.94
CA THR A 195 -5.33 -10.65 -1.83
C THR A 195 -4.70 -11.12 -3.15
N TYR A 196 -3.89 -12.18 -3.09
CA TYR A 196 -3.20 -12.80 -4.22
C TYR A 196 -3.89 -14.06 -4.72
N GLY A 197 -5.17 -14.25 -4.37
CA GLY A 197 -5.97 -15.35 -4.89
C GLY A 197 -5.64 -16.72 -4.31
N ALA A 198 -4.84 -16.78 -3.24
CA ALA A 198 -4.56 -18.02 -2.55
C ALA A 198 -5.53 -18.27 -1.41
N THR A 199 -5.95 -19.52 -1.29
CA THR A 199 -6.72 -20.02 -0.15
C THR A 199 -6.11 -21.34 0.29
N VAL A 200 -5.83 -21.46 1.60
CA VAL A 200 -5.26 -22.65 2.21
C VAL A 200 -6.27 -23.23 3.19
N SER A 201 -6.75 -24.43 2.91
CA SER A 201 -7.71 -25.15 3.75
C SER A 201 -7.55 -26.65 3.54
N GLY A 202 -6.42 -27.21 3.98
CA GLY A 202 -6.00 -28.59 3.68
C GLY A 202 -5.40 -28.76 2.29
N ASN A 203 -5.91 -28.03 1.29
CA ASN A 203 -5.34 -27.91 -0.06
C ASN A 203 -4.99 -26.44 -0.36
N LEU A 204 -4.06 -26.20 -1.29
CA LEU A 204 -3.80 -24.89 -1.86
C LEU A 204 -4.66 -24.67 -3.11
N LYS A 205 -5.47 -23.62 -3.11
CA LYS A 205 -6.19 -23.15 -4.31
C LYS A 205 -5.65 -21.78 -4.72
N LEU A 206 -5.31 -21.64 -6.00
CA LEU A 206 -4.85 -20.39 -6.59
C LEU A 206 -5.85 -19.88 -7.64
N ASN A 207 -6.18 -18.60 -7.58
CA ASN A 207 -6.89 -17.90 -8.64
C ASN A 207 -5.89 -17.07 -9.45
N PHE A 208 -5.85 -17.24 -10.76
CA PHE A 208 -4.93 -16.49 -11.63
C PHE A 208 -5.23 -14.98 -11.64
N ILE A 209 -6.51 -14.57 -11.58
CA ILE A 209 -6.89 -13.16 -11.48
C ILE A 209 -7.73 -12.98 -10.23
N THR A 210 -7.29 -12.09 -9.36
CA THR A 210 -8.00 -11.73 -8.13
C THR A 210 -8.32 -10.25 -8.16
N LYS A 211 -9.60 -9.93 -8.38
CA LYS A 211 -10.09 -8.55 -8.36
C LYS A 211 -10.37 -8.15 -6.92
N GLY A 212 -9.48 -7.35 -6.35
CA GLY A 212 -9.71 -6.62 -5.12
C GLY A 212 -10.49 -5.33 -5.38
N GLU A 213 -10.82 -4.64 -4.30
CA GLU A 213 -11.57 -3.37 -4.37
C GLU A 213 -10.71 -2.21 -4.91
N TYR A 214 -9.38 -2.29 -4.78
CA TYR A 214 -8.42 -1.24 -5.20
C TYR A 214 -7.38 -1.70 -6.21
N ALA A 215 -7.20 -3.01 -6.36
CA ALA A 215 -6.18 -3.58 -7.22
C ALA A 215 -6.65 -4.91 -7.78
N THR A 216 -6.24 -5.22 -9.00
CA THR A 216 -6.36 -6.56 -9.57
C THR A 216 -5.00 -7.23 -9.51
N ASN A 217 -4.87 -8.30 -8.73
CA ASN A 217 -3.67 -9.13 -8.74
C ASN A 217 -3.76 -10.17 -9.85
N ILE A 218 -2.69 -10.30 -10.62
CA ILE A 218 -2.55 -11.24 -11.73
C ILE A 218 -1.37 -12.16 -11.42
N GLY A 219 -1.65 -13.46 -11.39
CA GLY A 219 -0.69 -14.45 -10.97
C GLY A 219 -0.37 -14.40 -9.47
N SER A 220 0.29 -15.45 -9.03
CA SER A 220 0.80 -15.54 -7.67
C SER A 220 1.88 -16.61 -7.63
N ARG A 221 2.86 -16.43 -6.74
CA ARG A 221 3.92 -17.40 -6.49
C ARG A 221 3.93 -17.71 -5.01
N PHE A 222 3.91 -18.99 -4.68
CA PHE A 222 3.91 -19.47 -3.31
C PHE A 222 5.04 -20.45 -3.08
N TYR A 223 5.59 -20.41 -1.88
CA TYR A 223 6.63 -21.33 -1.43
C TYR A 223 6.05 -22.23 -0.36
N LEU A 224 6.47 -23.50 -0.38
CA LEU A 224 6.19 -24.37 0.73
C LEU A 224 7.13 -24.00 1.89
N MET A 225 6.56 -23.69 3.04
CA MET A 225 7.29 -23.31 4.26
C MET A 225 7.42 -24.52 5.18
N GLN A 226 8.60 -24.74 5.76
CA GLN A 226 8.81 -25.72 6.83
C GLN A 226 8.32 -25.17 8.18
N ASP A 227 8.58 -23.88 8.40
CA ASP A 227 8.17 -23.10 9.57
C ASP A 227 8.10 -21.61 9.18
N ASP A 228 7.80 -20.72 10.14
CA ASP A 228 7.63 -19.28 9.89
C ASP A 228 8.88 -18.58 9.31
N THR A 229 10.05 -19.21 9.35
CA THR A 229 11.35 -18.61 9.00
C THR A 229 12.14 -19.39 7.95
N ASN A 230 11.68 -20.59 7.56
CA ASN A 230 12.42 -21.47 6.67
C ASN A 230 11.52 -22.04 5.56
N TYR A 231 12.03 -22.03 4.33
CA TYR A 231 11.45 -22.81 3.24
C TYR A 231 11.58 -24.31 3.51
N GLN A 232 10.62 -25.08 3.00
CA GLN A 232 10.69 -26.52 2.97
C GLN A 232 11.70 -26.95 1.89
N MET A 233 12.82 -27.49 2.34
CA MET A 233 13.84 -28.03 1.44
C MET A 233 13.56 -29.49 1.11
N PHE A 234 13.72 -29.86 -0.16
CA PHE A 234 13.62 -31.23 -0.63
C PHE A 234 14.99 -31.73 -1.05
N LYS A 235 15.42 -32.86 -0.50
CA LYS A 235 16.64 -33.57 -0.91
C LYS A 235 16.22 -34.78 -1.72
N LEU A 236 16.04 -34.58 -3.02
CA LEU A 236 15.67 -35.66 -3.93
C LEU A 236 16.88 -36.58 -4.11
N ALA A 237 16.78 -37.80 -3.59
CA ALA A 237 17.80 -38.85 -3.71
C ALA A 237 17.28 -39.98 -4.61
N PRO A 238 18.15 -40.90 -5.09
CA PRO A 238 17.68 -42.17 -5.64
C PRO A 238 16.71 -42.84 -4.68
N ASP A 239 15.64 -43.43 -5.22
CA ASP A 239 14.56 -44.13 -4.48
C ASP A 239 13.67 -43.24 -3.60
N MET A 240 13.60 -41.93 -3.86
CA MET A 240 12.60 -41.03 -3.28
C MET A 240 11.49 -40.71 -4.28
N GLU A 241 10.24 -40.71 -3.80
CA GLU A 241 9.06 -40.35 -4.59
C GLU A 241 8.46 -39.05 -4.02
N PHE A 242 8.14 -38.11 -4.91
CA PHE A 242 7.36 -36.92 -4.60
C PHE A 242 6.05 -37.00 -5.38
N THR A 243 4.93 -36.99 -4.68
CA THR A 243 3.58 -37.05 -5.27
C THR A 243 2.72 -35.89 -4.81
N PHE A 244 1.89 -35.42 -5.71
CA PHE A 244 0.89 -34.39 -5.44
C PHE A 244 -0.28 -34.58 -6.40
N ASP A 245 -1.47 -34.20 -5.94
CA ASP A 245 -2.66 -34.15 -6.78
C ASP A 245 -2.87 -32.72 -7.27
N VAL A 246 -3.18 -32.57 -8.55
CA VAL A 246 -3.48 -31.28 -9.16
C VAL A 246 -4.82 -31.32 -9.88
N ASP A 247 -5.69 -30.36 -9.55
CA ASP A 247 -6.93 -30.10 -10.28
C ASP A 247 -6.74 -28.90 -11.22
N LEU A 248 -6.53 -29.20 -12.50
CA LEU A 248 -6.40 -28.20 -13.57
C LEU A 248 -7.71 -27.99 -14.35
N SER A 249 -8.84 -28.54 -13.90
CA SER A 249 -10.12 -28.51 -14.64
C SER A 249 -10.63 -27.09 -14.93
N LYS A 250 -10.13 -26.10 -14.20
CA LYS A 250 -10.49 -24.67 -14.36
C LYS A 250 -9.36 -23.81 -14.91
N LEU A 251 -8.22 -24.39 -15.29
CA LEU A 251 -7.11 -23.65 -15.87
C LEU A 251 -7.43 -23.35 -17.36
N PRO A 252 -7.57 -22.07 -17.75
CA PRO A 252 -7.80 -21.70 -19.14
C PRO A 252 -6.64 -22.13 -20.05
N CYS A 253 -6.95 -22.37 -21.33
CA CYS A 253 -5.94 -22.62 -22.35
C CYS A 253 -4.91 -21.48 -22.42
N GLY A 254 -3.63 -21.83 -22.56
CA GLY A 254 -2.53 -20.86 -22.69
C GLY A 254 -1.92 -20.40 -21.36
N LEU A 255 -2.39 -20.91 -20.22
CA LEU A 255 -1.76 -20.72 -18.92
C LEU A 255 -1.08 -22.00 -18.44
N ASN A 256 0.01 -21.84 -17.69
CA ASN A 256 0.72 -22.94 -17.05
C ASN A 256 0.59 -22.81 -15.53
N GLY A 257 0.00 -23.81 -14.87
CA GLY A 257 -0.02 -23.92 -13.41
C GLY A 257 1.17 -24.73 -12.96
N ALA A 258 2.37 -24.13 -12.96
CA ALA A 258 3.63 -24.83 -12.81
C ALA A 258 3.99 -25.12 -11.34
N PRO A 259 4.21 -26.39 -10.97
CA PRO A 259 5.00 -26.78 -9.80
C PRO A 259 6.43 -27.10 -10.23
N TYR A 260 7.41 -26.48 -9.58
CA TYR A 260 8.82 -26.69 -9.89
C TYR A 260 9.68 -26.51 -8.64
N PHE A 261 10.86 -27.13 -8.65
CA PHE A 261 11.86 -26.94 -7.61
C PHE A 261 12.87 -25.90 -8.05
N VAL A 262 13.26 -25.02 -7.12
CA VAL A 262 14.33 -24.03 -7.32
C VAL A 262 15.37 -24.15 -6.23
N SER A 263 16.62 -23.84 -6.59
CA SER A 263 17.78 -23.93 -5.71
C SER A 263 17.97 -22.66 -4.85
N MET A 264 17.00 -22.41 -3.97
CA MET A 264 17.01 -21.27 -3.04
C MET A 264 17.66 -21.62 -1.69
N ASP A 265 18.20 -20.61 -1.01
CA ASP A 265 18.68 -20.74 0.38
C ASP A 265 17.47 -20.91 1.33
N GLN A 266 17.56 -21.85 2.27
CA GLN A 266 16.44 -22.22 3.15
C GLN A 266 15.90 -21.03 3.98
N ASP A 267 16.77 -20.10 4.38
CA ASP A 267 16.41 -18.91 5.15
C ASP A 267 16.00 -17.72 4.26
N GLY A 268 15.79 -17.96 2.96
CA GLY A 268 15.52 -16.93 1.96
C GLY A 268 16.69 -16.00 1.69
N GLY A 269 17.92 -16.42 2.01
CA GLY A 269 19.16 -15.70 1.72
C GLY A 269 19.62 -14.77 2.83
N MET A 270 19.01 -14.79 4.02
CA MET A 270 19.39 -13.89 5.12
C MET A 270 20.84 -14.07 5.57
N LYS A 271 21.34 -15.30 5.68
CA LYS A 271 22.75 -15.54 6.05
C LYS A 271 23.72 -15.14 4.95
N LYS A 272 23.31 -15.28 3.69
CA LYS A 272 24.15 -15.03 2.52
C LYS A 272 24.26 -13.54 2.21
N TYR A 273 23.16 -12.79 2.37
CA TYR A 273 23.06 -11.39 2.00
C TYR A 273 22.77 -10.54 3.23
N SER A 274 23.79 -9.80 3.69
CA SER A 274 23.70 -9.02 4.93
C SER A 274 22.60 -7.94 4.92
N GLY A 275 22.23 -7.43 3.74
CA GLY A 275 21.13 -6.47 3.56
C GLY A 275 19.73 -7.12 3.58
N ASN A 276 19.63 -8.44 3.43
CA ASN A 276 18.36 -9.13 3.50
C ASN A 276 17.94 -9.37 4.95
N LYS A 277 16.93 -8.61 5.41
CA LYS A 277 16.32 -8.78 6.74
C LYS A 277 14.94 -9.43 6.70
N ALA A 278 14.43 -9.74 5.52
CA ALA A 278 13.10 -10.31 5.33
C ALA A 278 13.15 -11.85 5.40
N GLY A 279 13.97 -12.47 4.56
CA GLY A 279 14.11 -13.93 4.54
C GLY A 279 12.89 -14.68 4.04
N ALA A 280 12.88 -15.99 4.29
CA ALA A 280 11.89 -16.91 3.73
C ALA A 280 10.43 -16.55 4.08
N LYS A 281 10.21 -16.01 5.28
CA LYS A 281 8.89 -15.54 5.74
C LYS A 281 8.21 -14.59 4.74
N TYR A 282 9.00 -13.75 4.08
CA TYR A 282 8.54 -12.73 3.15
C TYR A 282 8.89 -13.05 1.69
N GLY A 283 9.24 -14.29 1.38
CA GLY A 283 9.42 -14.72 -0.01
C GLY A 283 10.74 -14.28 -0.66
N THR A 284 11.74 -13.82 0.10
CA THR A 284 13.03 -13.40 -0.49
C THR A 284 13.88 -14.58 -0.92
N GLY A 285 14.94 -14.29 -1.70
CA GLY A 285 15.86 -15.31 -2.20
C GLY A 285 15.40 -15.98 -3.49
N TYR A 286 14.21 -15.60 -4.00
CA TYR A 286 13.66 -16.23 -5.19
C TYR A 286 14.52 -15.99 -6.42
N CYS A 287 14.60 -17.04 -7.23
CA CYS A 287 15.31 -17.14 -8.47
C CYS A 287 14.71 -18.33 -9.24
N ASP A 288 14.90 -18.35 -10.55
CA ASP A 288 14.58 -19.52 -11.38
C ASP A 288 15.49 -19.54 -12.63
N ALA A 289 15.32 -20.51 -13.53
CA ALA A 289 16.19 -20.64 -14.70
C ALA A 289 15.89 -19.59 -15.79
N GLN A 290 14.76 -18.90 -15.71
CA GLN A 290 14.36 -17.80 -16.57
C GLN A 290 14.94 -16.45 -16.12
N CYS A 291 15.59 -16.40 -14.96
CA CYS A 291 16.20 -15.19 -14.42
C CYS A 291 15.20 -14.03 -14.29
N PRO A 292 14.09 -14.18 -13.54
CA PRO A 292 12.99 -13.23 -13.41
C PRO A 292 13.50 -11.83 -13.11
N ARG A 293 13.09 -10.89 -13.97
CA ARG A 293 13.44 -9.47 -13.91
C ARG A 293 12.32 -8.58 -13.40
N ASP A 294 11.17 -9.18 -13.10
CA ASP A 294 10.00 -8.55 -12.50
C ASP A 294 10.10 -8.46 -10.96
N LEU A 295 11.15 -9.04 -10.38
CA LEU A 295 11.45 -8.92 -8.96
C LEU A 295 11.81 -7.48 -8.62
N LYS A 296 11.04 -6.90 -7.70
CA LYS A 296 11.23 -5.53 -7.19
C LYS A 296 12.34 -5.47 -6.16
N PHE A 297 12.48 -6.50 -5.32
CA PHE A 297 13.52 -6.61 -4.30
C PHE A 297 14.30 -7.90 -4.52
N ILE A 298 15.62 -7.80 -4.63
CA ILE A 298 16.51 -8.91 -4.85
C ILE A 298 17.53 -8.93 -3.70
N ASN A 299 17.36 -9.89 -2.80
CA ASN A 299 18.33 -10.25 -1.76
C ASN A 299 18.78 -9.12 -0.82
N GLY A 300 18.04 -8.01 -0.72
CA GLY A 300 18.46 -6.84 0.08
C GLY A 300 19.69 -6.12 -0.47
N GLU A 301 20.03 -6.37 -1.74
CA GLU A 301 21.14 -5.70 -2.42
C GLU A 301 20.65 -4.82 -3.58
N GLN A 302 19.48 -5.14 -4.16
CA GLN A 302 18.91 -4.40 -5.29
C GLN A 302 17.40 -4.21 -5.11
N GLY A 303 16.93 -2.96 -5.08
CA GLY A 303 15.55 -2.63 -5.44
C GLY A 303 15.53 -2.29 -6.93
N ASN A 304 14.91 -3.09 -7.79
CA ASN A 304 15.12 -3.15 -9.25
C ASN A 304 14.59 -1.91 -10.03
N VAL A 305 14.90 -0.69 -9.56
CA VAL A 305 14.42 0.60 -10.07
C VAL A 305 15.14 1.00 -11.36
N GLU A 306 16.41 0.66 -11.50
CA GLU A 306 17.19 0.94 -12.70
C GLU A 306 16.60 0.21 -13.90
N GLY A 307 16.22 0.98 -14.93
CA GLY A 307 15.61 0.45 -16.14
C GLY A 307 14.20 -0.14 -15.93
N TRP A 308 13.54 0.11 -14.79
CA TRP A 308 12.20 -0.37 -14.52
C TRP A 308 11.21 0.13 -15.58
N THR A 309 10.59 -0.81 -16.29
CA THR A 309 9.58 -0.54 -17.30
C THR A 309 8.29 -1.25 -16.89
N ALA A 310 7.23 -0.48 -16.62
CA ALA A 310 5.93 -1.03 -16.28
C ALA A 310 5.38 -1.89 -17.43
N SER A 311 4.69 -2.98 -17.09
CA SER A 311 4.05 -3.84 -18.08
C SER A 311 2.86 -3.14 -18.74
N SER A 312 2.62 -3.43 -20.02
CA SER A 312 1.47 -2.90 -20.76
C SER A 312 0.16 -3.62 -20.47
N ASN A 313 0.22 -4.82 -19.87
CA ASN A 313 -0.95 -5.68 -19.65
C ASN A 313 -1.18 -6.05 -18.18
N ASP A 314 -0.27 -5.68 -17.28
CA ASP A 314 -0.41 -5.85 -15.83
C ASP A 314 -0.02 -4.56 -15.11
N PRO A 315 -0.99 -3.84 -14.51
CA PRO A 315 -0.72 -2.58 -13.84
C PRO A 315 0.16 -2.75 -12.59
N ASN A 316 0.40 -3.95 -12.09
CA ASN A 316 1.20 -4.21 -10.89
C ASN A 316 2.58 -4.82 -11.17
N ALA A 317 2.88 -5.14 -12.43
CA ALA A 317 4.13 -5.75 -12.84
C ALA A 317 4.96 -4.85 -13.75
N GLY A 318 6.25 -5.12 -13.79
CA GLY A 318 7.19 -4.44 -14.67
C GLY A 318 8.45 -5.25 -14.79
N VAL A 319 9.43 -4.73 -15.51
CA VAL A 319 10.71 -5.38 -15.74
C VAL A 319 11.81 -4.39 -15.42
N GLY A 320 12.65 -4.69 -14.43
CA GLY A 320 13.84 -3.92 -14.12
C GLY A 320 15.09 -4.48 -14.78
N GLN A 321 16.22 -3.80 -14.64
CA GLN A 321 17.49 -4.17 -15.27
C GLN A 321 18.04 -5.52 -14.79
N PHE A 322 17.82 -5.86 -13.52
CA PHE A 322 18.41 -7.03 -12.88
C PHE A 322 17.42 -8.19 -12.80
N GLY A 323 17.95 -9.42 -12.84
CA GLY A 323 17.17 -10.64 -12.63
C GLY A 323 17.87 -11.58 -11.66
N SER A 324 17.11 -12.55 -11.12
CA SER A 324 17.61 -13.51 -10.14
C SER A 324 17.61 -14.93 -10.71
N CYS A 325 18.79 -15.51 -10.92
CA CYS A 325 18.95 -16.80 -11.62
C CYS A 325 19.35 -17.92 -10.66
N CYS A 326 18.76 -19.10 -10.82
CA CYS A 326 19.27 -20.34 -10.22
C CYS A 326 18.81 -21.57 -10.99
N ALA A 327 19.29 -22.75 -10.58
CA ALA A 327 18.84 -23.99 -11.17
C ALA A 327 17.39 -24.27 -10.76
N GLU A 328 16.62 -24.72 -11.75
CA GLU A 328 15.19 -25.03 -11.67
C GLU A 328 14.97 -26.44 -12.23
N MET A 329 13.99 -27.15 -11.67
CA MET A 329 13.52 -28.44 -12.18
C MET A 329 11.99 -28.43 -12.21
N ASP A 330 11.44 -28.37 -13.42
CA ASP A 330 10.00 -28.45 -13.68
C ASP A 330 9.47 -29.86 -13.42
N ILE A 331 8.24 -29.95 -12.90
CA ILE A 331 7.51 -31.20 -12.63
C ILE A 331 6.34 -31.37 -13.57
#